data_AF-A0A8U0QQX8-F1
#
_entry.id   AF-A0A8U0QQX8-F1
#
_cell.length_a   1.000
_cell.length_b   1.000
_cell.length_c   1.000
_cell.angle_alpha   90.00
_cell.angle_beta   90.00
_cell.angle_gamma   90.00
#
_symmetry.space_group_name_H-M   'P 1'
#
loop_
_entity.id
_entity.type
_entity.pdbx_description
1 polymer ?
#
loop_
_entity_poly.entity_id
_entity_poly.type
_entity_poly.pdbx_seq_one_letter_code
_entity_poly.pdbx_strand_id
1 'polypeptide(L)'
;MDEVRPTSGPAAPGLASLFPPGLQAIYGECRLLYPDQANPLQVTAIVKYWLGGPDPLDYISMYRNMGCAAQDVQEHWHYISFGLSDLYGDNRVHEFTGQEGPSGFGFELTFRLKREVGETAPPTWPAELMQGLARYVFQSENTFCSGDHISWHSPLDNSESRIQHMLLTEDPQMTPVHTPFGLVNFLQIVGVCTEELQAAQQWNGQGMLELLRGVHVAGGPWLITDMRRGETIFDIDPHLQPERVDQGIETEGSNLSGVSAKCVWDDLSRPPEDEEDSRSICIGSQPRRLSEKDTEQIREALRKGLEFNTKAALPPINSQRQGHDRPQSRKDSLESESSAAIVPHELVRTRQLESVHLKFNQESGTLLPLCLRGRLLHGRHFTYKSINGDTAITFVSTGVEGAFATEEHPYAAHGPWLQTKLPKEYSWPEKKLKISVLPDSVFDSPLH
;
A
#
# COMPACT_ATOMS: atom_id res chain seq x y z
N MET A 1 30.82 -36.24 58.19
CA MET A 1 31.35 -34.87 58.25
C MET A 1 31.04 -34.25 56.91
N ASP A 2 29.93 -33.52 56.87
CA ASP A 2 29.40 -32.84 55.69
C ASP A 2 30.27 -31.62 55.37
N GLU A 3 30.74 -31.51 54.12
CA GLU A 3 31.29 -30.25 53.60
C GLU A 3 30.19 -29.46 52.87
N VAL A 4 29.98 -28.26 53.38
CA VAL A 4 28.94 -27.31 53.03
C VAL A 4 29.29 -26.60 51.71
N ARG A 5 28.37 -26.65 50.74
CA ARG A 5 28.39 -25.79 49.53
C ARG A 5 28.25 -24.32 49.93
N PRO A 6 28.99 -23.38 49.32
CA PRO A 6 28.74 -21.97 49.55
C PRO A 6 27.42 -21.56 48.91
N THR A 7 26.53 -21.04 49.74
CA THR A 7 25.24 -20.46 49.38
C THR A 7 25.43 -19.18 48.58
N SER A 8 24.60 -19.04 47.55
CA SER A 8 24.42 -17.81 46.76
C SER A 8 24.09 -16.63 47.66
N GLY A 9 24.97 -15.63 47.70
CA GLY A 9 24.68 -14.33 48.31
C GLY A 9 23.63 -13.55 47.51
N PRO A 10 22.96 -12.55 48.14
CA PRO A 10 21.96 -11.74 47.47
C PRO A 10 22.61 -10.91 46.36
N ALA A 11 21.99 -10.93 45.18
CA ALA A 11 22.42 -10.10 44.05
C ALA A 11 22.38 -8.62 44.45
N ALA A 12 23.46 -7.89 44.14
CA ALA A 12 23.54 -6.45 44.33
C ALA A 12 22.50 -5.74 43.44
N PRO A 13 21.69 -4.81 43.97
CA PRO A 13 20.74 -4.06 43.16
C PRO A 13 21.49 -2.95 42.39
N GLY A 14 21.37 -2.94 41.07
CA GLY A 14 21.67 -1.75 40.26
C GLY A 14 22.77 -1.84 39.20
N LEU A 15 23.32 -3.02 38.87
CA LEU A 15 24.02 -3.18 37.59
C LEU A 15 22.98 -3.51 36.52
N ALA A 16 22.61 -2.51 35.72
CA ALA A 16 21.92 -2.77 34.45
C ALA A 16 22.71 -3.86 33.71
N SER A 17 22.01 -4.88 33.22
CA SER A 17 22.63 -5.89 32.35
C SER A 17 23.42 -5.16 31.27
N LEU A 18 24.70 -5.51 31.09
CA LEU A 18 25.56 -4.95 30.03
C LEU A 18 24.94 -5.14 28.64
N PHE A 19 24.00 -6.08 28.50
CA PHE A 19 23.24 -6.34 27.28
C PHE A 19 21.73 -6.15 27.51
N PRO A 20 21.04 -5.36 26.67
CA PRO A 20 19.59 -5.23 26.70
C PRO A 20 18.89 -6.60 26.58
N PRO A 21 17.85 -6.91 27.40
CA PRO A 21 17.23 -8.23 27.42
C PRO A 21 16.61 -8.69 26.09
N GLY A 22 15.98 -7.78 25.34
CA GLY A 22 15.40 -8.09 24.02
C GLY A 22 16.49 -8.44 23.01
N LEU A 23 17.55 -7.64 22.97
CA LEU A 23 18.76 -7.92 22.16
C LEU A 23 19.39 -9.28 22.52
N GLN A 24 19.50 -9.59 23.82
CA GLN A 24 20.08 -10.84 24.29
C GLN A 24 19.26 -12.05 23.86
N ALA A 25 17.93 -11.95 23.85
CA ALA A 25 17.03 -13.03 23.46
C ALA A 25 17.22 -13.37 21.97
N ILE A 26 17.24 -12.35 21.09
CA ILE A 26 17.45 -12.54 19.65
C ILE A 26 18.86 -13.08 19.36
N TYR A 27 19.89 -12.57 20.06
CA TYR A 27 21.24 -13.16 19.98
C TYR A 27 21.31 -14.60 20.48
N GLY A 28 20.45 -14.99 21.43
CA GLY A 28 20.29 -16.37 21.86
C GLY A 28 19.92 -17.27 20.68
N GLU A 29 18.89 -16.88 19.92
CA GLU A 29 18.45 -17.60 18.73
C GLU A 29 19.52 -17.65 17.64
N CYS A 30 20.19 -16.52 17.39
CA CYS A 30 21.31 -16.48 16.44
C CYS A 30 22.43 -17.46 16.81
N ARG A 31 22.74 -17.62 18.11
CA ARG A 31 23.79 -18.54 18.59
C ARG A 31 23.38 -20.00 18.50
N LEU A 32 22.09 -20.31 18.61
CA LEU A 32 21.58 -21.67 18.37
C LEU A 32 21.79 -22.06 16.91
N LEU A 33 21.56 -21.13 15.99
CA LEU A 33 21.72 -21.36 14.56
C LEU A 33 23.18 -21.31 14.08
N TYR A 34 24.00 -20.42 14.65
CA TYR A 34 25.39 -20.17 14.26
C TYR A 34 26.37 -20.27 15.44
N PRO A 35 26.51 -21.44 16.08
CA PRO A 35 27.34 -21.61 17.28
C PRO A 35 28.83 -21.37 17.03
N ASP A 36 29.28 -21.51 15.78
CA ASP A 36 30.67 -21.33 15.33
C ASP A 36 31.02 -19.88 14.98
N GLN A 37 30.02 -18.99 14.89
CA GLN A 37 30.19 -17.58 14.48
C GLN A 37 29.82 -16.62 15.61
N ALA A 38 30.53 -16.71 16.73
CA ALA A 38 30.26 -15.90 17.93
C ALA A 38 30.39 -14.37 17.74
N ASN A 39 31.09 -13.92 16.69
CA ASN A 39 31.29 -12.52 16.35
C ASN A 39 31.09 -12.31 14.84
N PRO A 40 29.83 -12.32 14.35
CA PRO A 40 29.54 -12.07 12.94
C PRO A 40 29.92 -10.65 12.55
N LEU A 41 30.05 -10.39 11.24
CA LEU A 41 30.10 -8.99 10.78
C LEU A 41 28.76 -8.34 11.15
N GLN A 42 28.83 -7.12 11.69
CA GLN A 42 27.65 -6.39 12.11
C GLN A 42 27.76 -4.93 11.68
N VAL A 43 26.71 -4.44 11.02
CA VAL A 43 26.51 -3.01 10.79
C VAL A 43 25.76 -2.44 11.98
N THR A 44 26.15 -1.25 12.44
CA THR A 44 25.44 -0.53 13.51
C THR A 44 25.18 0.91 13.11
N ALA A 45 23.98 1.41 13.44
CA ALA A 45 23.66 2.82 13.32
C ALA A 45 24.52 3.62 14.33
N ILE A 46 25.45 4.44 13.83
CA ILE A 46 26.35 5.22 14.70
C ILE A 46 25.56 6.22 15.53
N VAL A 47 24.67 6.98 14.87
CA VAL A 47 23.70 7.85 15.55
C VAL A 47 22.44 7.04 15.73
N LYS A 48 22.13 6.70 16.99
CA LYS A 48 20.96 5.89 17.32
C LYS A 48 19.65 6.61 17.02
N TYR A 49 18.62 5.86 16.67
CA TYR A 49 17.33 6.42 16.23
C TYR A 49 16.67 7.31 17.29
N TRP A 50 16.67 6.88 18.56
CA TRP A 50 16.16 7.69 19.68
C TRP A 50 16.97 8.95 19.98
N LEU A 51 18.13 9.13 19.34
CA LEU A 51 18.94 10.35 19.39
C LEU A 51 18.79 11.21 18.11
N GLY A 52 17.78 10.93 17.29
CA GLY A 52 17.53 11.63 16.03
C GLY A 52 18.32 11.10 14.83
N GLY A 53 18.89 9.90 14.94
CA GLY A 53 19.50 9.21 13.79
C GLY A 53 18.46 8.82 12.74
N PRO A 54 18.83 8.69 11.46
CA PRO A 54 17.88 8.36 10.39
C PRO A 54 17.54 6.86 10.32
N ASP A 55 18.36 6.01 10.95
CA ASP A 55 18.36 4.57 10.78
C ASP A 55 17.70 3.87 11.99
N PRO A 56 16.49 3.29 11.85
CA PRO A 56 15.76 2.70 12.97
C PRO A 56 16.34 1.38 13.48
N LEU A 57 17.06 0.62 12.63
CA LEU A 57 17.71 -0.63 13.05
C LEU A 57 19.06 -0.30 13.69
N ASP A 58 19.20 -0.62 14.97
CA ASP A 58 20.42 -0.39 15.73
C ASP A 58 21.58 -1.25 15.25
N TYR A 59 21.26 -2.51 14.91
CA TYR A 59 22.20 -3.52 14.49
C TYR A 59 21.62 -4.36 13.35
N ILE A 60 22.51 -4.81 12.46
CA ILE A 60 22.20 -5.82 11.44
C ILE A 60 23.37 -6.80 11.43
N SER A 61 23.13 -8.01 11.91
CA SER A 61 24.13 -9.08 11.97
C SER A 61 24.15 -9.85 10.65
N MET A 62 25.33 -10.23 10.19
CA MET A 62 25.54 -10.87 8.89
C MET A 62 26.29 -12.19 9.10
N TYR A 63 25.58 -13.29 8.93
CA TYR A 63 26.09 -14.65 9.13
C TYR A 63 26.38 -15.33 7.80
N ARG A 64 27.39 -16.19 7.80
CA ARG A 64 27.62 -17.14 6.70
C ARG A 64 26.79 -18.39 6.98
N ASN A 65 25.94 -18.78 6.05
CA ASN A 65 25.15 -19.99 6.16
C ASN A 65 25.59 -20.98 5.07
N MET A 66 26.09 -22.14 5.49
CA MET A 66 26.60 -23.17 4.58
C MET A 66 25.50 -23.88 3.77
N GLY A 67 24.23 -23.58 4.06
CA GLY A 67 23.08 -24.23 3.42
C GLY A 67 22.86 -25.64 3.93
N CYS A 68 22.15 -26.44 3.14
CA CYS A 68 21.81 -27.83 3.46
C CYS A 68 21.72 -28.63 2.16
N ALA A 69 22.81 -29.34 1.81
CA ALA A 69 22.87 -30.14 0.58
C ALA A 69 21.78 -31.23 0.52
N ALA A 70 21.36 -31.76 1.67
CA ALA A 70 20.28 -32.76 1.74
C ALA A 70 18.90 -32.19 1.38
N GLN A 71 18.72 -30.86 1.45
CA GLN A 71 17.50 -30.15 1.06
C GLN A 71 17.71 -29.30 -0.19
N ASP A 72 18.81 -29.50 -0.92
CA ASP A 72 19.18 -28.68 -2.09
C ASP A 72 19.22 -27.17 -1.79
N VAL A 73 19.76 -26.82 -0.62
CA VAL A 73 19.91 -25.44 -0.18
C VAL A 73 21.37 -25.02 -0.31
N GLN A 74 21.61 -24.03 -1.16
CA GLN A 74 22.94 -23.47 -1.43
C GLN A 74 23.45 -22.56 -0.30
N GLU A 75 24.77 -22.33 -0.32
CA GLU A 75 25.44 -21.39 0.58
C GLU A 75 24.97 -19.95 0.35
N HIS A 76 24.78 -19.20 1.44
CA HIS A 76 24.25 -17.84 1.39
C HIS A 76 24.68 -17.02 2.61
N TRP A 77 24.50 -15.71 2.52
CA TRP A 77 24.58 -14.77 3.62
C TRP A 77 23.20 -14.61 4.26
N HIS A 78 23.13 -14.67 5.59
CA HIS A 78 21.90 -14.48 6.35
C HIS A 78 22.00 -13.21 7.21
N TYR A 79 21.13 -12.25 6.93
CA TYR A 79 21.05 -10.96 7.60
C TYR A 79 19.93 -10.98 8.62
N ILE A 80 20.16 -10.45 9.82
CA ILE A 80 19.18 -10.40 10.90
C ILE A 80 19.20 -8.99 11.49
N SER A 81 18.06 -8.30 11.51
CA SER A 81 17.94 -6.96 12.09
C SER A 81 17.69 -6.98 13.60
N PHE A 82 17.96 -5.82 14.20
CA PHE A 82 17.67 -5.52 15.60
C PHE A 82 17.22 -4.06 15.69
N GLY A 83 15.96 -3.84 16.04
CA GLY A 83 15.42 -2.49 16.29
C GLY A 83 13.92 -2.35 16.00
N LEU A 84 13.32 -3.26 15.23
CA LEU A 84 11.87 -3.30 15.02
C LEU A 84 11.14 -3.84 16.25
N SER A 85 11.76 -4.79 16.95
CA SER A 85 11.31 -5.23 18.26
C SER A 85 11.78 -4.28 19.36
N ASP A 86 11.14 -4.36 20.54
CA ASP A 86 11.64 -3.65 21.71
C ASP A 86 12.90 -4.35 22.23
N LEU A 87 14.06 -3.75 21.97
CA LEU A 87 15.35 -4.26 22.43
C LEU A 87 15.61 -3.94 23.91
N TYR A 88 15.04 -2.85 24.42
CA TYR A 88 15.50 -2.17 25.63
C TYR A 88 14.49 -2.20 26.78
N GLY A 89 13.19 -2.12 26.50
CA GLY A 89 12.15 -2.15 27.54
C GLY A 89 12.00 -0.87 28.35
N ASP A 90 12.51 0.27 27.87
CA ASP A 90 12.59 1.51 28.65
C ASP A 90 11.96 2.74 27.97
N ASN A 91 11.06 2.52 27.01
CA ASN A 91 10.32 3.57 26.30
C ASN A 91 11.17 4.55 25.48
N ARG A 92 12.44 4.24 25.20
CA ARG A 92 13.30 5.13 24.39
C ARG A 92 12.91 5.19 22.91
N VAL A 93 12.30 4.12 22.40
CA VAL A 93 11.80 4.01 21.01
C VAL A 93 10.39 3.44 21.02
N HIS A 94 10.24 2.21 21.55
CA HIS A 94 8.97 1.49 21.59
C HIS A 94 8.28 1.68 22.94
N GLU A 95 6.95 1.80 22.95
CA GLU A 95 6.17 1.75 24.18
C GLU A 95 6.20 0.33 24.77
N PHE A 96 6.51 0.22 26.06
CA PHE A 96 6.54 -1.05 26.79
C PHE A 96 5.12 -1.58 27.01
N THR A 97 4.83 -2.75 26.46
CA THR A 97 3.51 -3.40 26.51
C THR A 97 3.45 -4.61 27.45
N GLY A 98 4.58 -5.02 28.03
CA GLY A 98 4.68 -6.20 28.90
C GLY A 98 5.19 -7.44 28.18
N GLN A 99 4.97 -8.62 28.76
CA GLN A 99 5.43 -9.91 28.18
C GLN A 99 4.41 -10.54 27.23
N GLU A 100 3.15 -10.11 27.33
CA GLU A 100 2.04 -10.62 26.54
C GLU A 100 1.91 -9.78 25.26
N GLY A 101 1.75 -10.43 24.11
CA GLY A 101 1.64 -9.74 22.82
C GLY A 101 2.99 -9.45 22.15
N PRO A 102 3.02 -8.57 21.14
CA PRO A 102 4.22 -8.27 20.37
C PRO A 102 5.21 -7.38 21.13
N SER A 103 6.51 -7.67 20.99
CA SER A 103 7.58 -6.76 21.40
C SER A 103 7.86 -5.74 20.31
N GLY A 104 7.67 -4.44 20.60
CA GLY A 104 7.72 -3.39 19.58
C GLY A 104 6.73 -3.68 18.45
N PHE A 105 7.21 -3.72 17.21
CA PHE A 105 6.40 -4.15 16.06
C PHE A 105 6.13 -5.67 15.99
N GLY A 106 6.72 -6.46 16.89
CA GLY A 106 6.47 -7.90 17.03
C GLY A 106 7.29 -8.80 16.10
N PHE A 107 8.21 -8.22 15.32
CA PHE A 107 9.10 -8.98 14.43
C PHE A 107 10.44 -8.27 14.22
N GLU A 108 11.42 -9.03 13.74
CA GLU A 108 12.63 -8.53 13.09
C GLU A 108 12.67 -8.99 11.63
N LEU A 109 13.35 -8.22 10.79
CA LEU A 109 13.58 -8.58 9.40
C LEU A 109 14.77 -9.54 9.30
N THR A 110 14.65 -10.53 8.41
CA THR A 110 15.77 -11.33 7.94
C THR A 110 15.89 -11.26 6.42
N PHE A 111 17.07 -11.59 5.89
CA PHE A 111 17.28 -11.70 4.45
C PHE A 111 18.30 -12.79 4.14
N ARG A 112 18.06 -13.55 3.08
CA ARG A 112 19.00 -14.58 2.61
C ARG A 112 19.47 -14.23 1.20
N LEU A 113 20.75 -13.90 1.08
CA LEU A 113 21.38 -13.56 -0.18
C LEU A 113 22.32 -14.68 -0.61
N LYS A 114 22.10 -15.27 -1.79
CA LYS A 114 23.01 -16.26 -2.35
C LYS A 114 24.44 -15.72 -2.35
N ARG A 115 25.39 -16.53 -1.86
CA ARG A 115 26.81 -16.16 -1.84
C ARG A 115 27.40 -16.32 -3.24
N GLU A 116 28.10 -15.31 -3.72
CA GLU A 116 28.79 -15.36 -5.01
C GLU A 116 30.17 -16.03 -4.90
N VAL A 117 30.63 -16.60 -6.01
CA VAL A 117 31.95 -17.24 -6.08
C VAL A 117 33.03 -16.19 -5.83
N GLY A 118 33.87 -16.43 -4.82
CA GLY A 118 34.97 -15.54 -4.45
C GLY A 118 34.63 -14.53 -3.34
N GLU A 119 33.37 -14.41 -2.92
CA GLU A 119 33.03 -13.56 -1.78
C GLU A 119 33.58 -14.12 -0.47
N THR A 120 34.41 -13.34 0.22
CA THR A 120 34.98 -13.72 1.51
C THR A 120 34.26 -13.11 2.71
N ALA A 121 33.39 -12.11 2.46
CA ALA A 121 32.60 -11.40 3.46
C ALA A 121 31.22 -11.06 2.88
N PRO A 122 30.18 -10.91 3.72
CA PRO A 122 28.85 -10.55 3.26
C PRO A 122 28.85 -9.11 2.72
N PRO A 123 28.19 -8.84 1.58
CA PRO A 123 27.99 -7.48 1.11
C PRO A 123 27.07 -6.73 2.08
N THR A 124 27.28 -5.41 2.20
CA THR A 124 26.58 -4.58 3.20
C THR A 124 25.32 -3.89 2.68
N TRP A 125 25.07 -3.87 1.37
CA TRP A 125 23.89 -3.22 0.78
C TRP A 125 22.55 -3.72 1.34
N PRO A 126 22.37 -5.01 1.76
CA PRO A 126 21.10 -5.43 2.34
C PRO A 126 20.79 -4.73 3.66
N ALA A 127 21.81 -4.24 4.37
CA ALA A 127 21.60 -3.43 5.56
C ALA A 127 20.84 -2.14 5.23
N GLU A 128 21.20 -1.46 4.14
CA GLU A 128 20.54 -0.23 3.69
C GLU A 128 19.10 -0.51 3.22
N LEU A 129 18.87 -1.61 2.52
CA LEU A 129 17.53 -2.08 2.15
C LEU A 129 16.66 -2.28 3.40
N MET A 130 17.17 -3.02 4.39
CA MET A 130 16.45 -3.29 5.63
C MET A 130 16.17 -2.02 6.44
N GLN A 131 17.09 -1.05 6.46
CA GLN A 131 16.84 0.27 7.04
C GLN A 131 15.71 1.00 6.29
N GLY A 132 15.66 0.89 4.97
CA GLY A 132 14.57 1.43 4.15
C GLY A 132 13.20 0.90 4.53
N LEU A 133 13.10 -0.42 4.69
CA LEU A 133 11.87 -1.08 5.13
C LEU A 133 11.51 -0.70 6.57
N ALA A 134 12.49 -0.67 7.48
CA ALA A 134 12.25 -0.26 8.85
C ALA A 134 11.73 1.18 8.92
N ARG A 135 12.32 2.11 8.16
CA ARG A 135 11.83 3.49 8.07
C ARG A 135 10.36 3.56 7.66
N TYR A 136 9.94 2.75 6.69
CA TYR A 136 8.53 2.67 6.28
C TYR A 136 7.62 2.20 7.43
N VAL A 137 8.02 1.14 8.15
CA VAL A 137 7.26 0.60 9.29
C VAL A 137 7.13 1.65 10.40
N PHE A 138 8.23 2.30 10.76
CA PHE A 138 8.24 3.36 11.78
C PHE A 138 7.44 4.61 11.40
N GLN A 139 7.37 4.97 10.12
CA GLN A 139 6.65 6.16 9.65
C GLN A 139 5.15 5.92 9.46
N SER A 140 4.78 4.71 9.04
CA SER A 140 3.39 4.37 8.73
C SER A 140 2.66 3.68 9.88
N GLU A 141 3.41 3.15 10.85
CA GLU A 141 2.93 2.28 11.94
C GLU A 141 2.23 1.00 11.45
N ASN A 142 2.33 0.69 10.15
CA ASN A 142 1.79 -0.55 9.60
C ASN A 142 2.78 -1.70 9.80
N THR A 143 2.31 -2.76 10.45
CA THR A 143 3.09 -3.99 10.64
C THR A 143 3.07 -4.84 9.38
N PHE A 144 4.14 -5.59 9.15
CA PHE A 144 4.14 -6.61 8.11
C PHE A 144 3.71 -7.99 8.62
N CYS A 145 3.17 -8.78 7.70
CA CYS A 145 2.76 -10.17 7.90
C CYS A 145 3.37 -11.07 6.81
N SER A 146 3.45 -12.38 7.11
CA SER A 146 3.82 -13.37 6.11
C SER A 146 2.81 -13.37 4.96
N GLY A 147 3.31 -13.29 3.72
CA GLY A 147 2.52 -13.18 2.49
C GLY A 147 2.32 -11.74 2.01
N ASP A 148 2.76 -10.74 2.76
CA ASP A 148 2.78 -9.36 2.30
C ASP A 148 3.78 -9.17 1.16
N HIS A 149 3.54 -8.14 0.35
CA HIS A 149 4.37 -7.76 -0.78
C HIS A 149 4.76 -6.29 -0.69
N ILE A 150 5.93 -5.96 -1.22
CA ILE A 150 6.49 -4.61 -1.19
C ILE A 150 6.94 -4.24 -2.60
N SER A 151 6.22 -3.28 -3.19
CA SER A 151 6.53 -2.73 -4.50
C SER A 151 7.69 -1.74 -4.39
N TRP A 152 8.91 -2.18 -4.72
CA TRP A 152 10.12 -1.37 -4.58
C TRP A 152 10.54 -0.62 -5.87
N HIS A 153 10.28 -1.19 -7.06
CA HIS A 153 10.47 -0.54 -8.36
C HIS A 153 11.92 -0.10 -8.66
N SER A 154 12.90 -0.77 -8.05
CA SER A 154 14.32 -0.57 -8.28
C SER A 154 15.07 -1.86 -7.97
N PRO A 155 16.18 -2.18 -8.66
CA PRO A 155 17.03 -3.30 -8.27
C PRO A 155 17.45 -3.18 -6.80
N LEU A 156 17.26 -4.25 -6.01
CA LEU A 156 17.41 -4.17 -4.55
C LEU A 156 18.83 -3.82 -4.10
N ASP A 157 19.84 -4.17 -4.92
CA ASP A 157 21.26 -3.94 -4.70
C ASP A 157 21.81 -2.73 -5.48
N ASN A 158 20.94 -1.91 -6.06
CA ASN A 158 21.29 -0.80 -6.96
C ASN A 158 22.12 -1.22 -8.20
N SER A 159 22.05 -2.49 -8.59
CA SER A 159 22.61 -2.98 -9.86
C SER A 159 21.60 -2.86 -11.01
N GLU A 160 21.80 -3.63 -12.08
CA GLU A 160 20.83 -3.79 -13.18
C GLU A 160 20.04 -5.11 -13.04
N SER A 161 19.90 -5.62 -11.82
CA SER A 161 19.18 -6.87 -11.53
C SER A 161 17.70 -6.79 -11.93
N ARG A 162 17.13 -7.92 -12.34
CA ARG A 162 15.68 -8.08 -12.56
C ARG A 162 14.90 -8.19 -11.23
N ILE A 163 15.59 -8.43 -10.12
CA ILE A 163 14.99 -8.51 -8.79
C ILE A 163 14.76 -7.10 -8.25
N GLN A 164 13.49 -6.67 -8.27
CA GLN A 164 13.12 -5.26 -8.06
C GLN A 164 12.02 -5.05 -7.02
N HIS A 165 11.54 -6.13 -6.41
CA HIS A 165 10.45 -6.11 -5.44
C HIS A 165 10.68 -7.18 -4.37
N MET A 166 9.82 -7.19 -3.35
CA MET A 166 9.95 -8.11 -2.23
C MET A 166 8.62 -8.77 -1.88
N LEU A 167 8.68 -10.03 -1.47
CA LEU A 167 7.67 -10.69 -0.65
C LEU A 167 8.23 -10.89 0.76
N LEU A 168 7.34 -11.02 1.74
CA LEU A 168 7.69 -11.33 3.12
C LEU A 168 7.15 -12.70 3.51
N THR A 169 7.95 -13.48 4.22
CA THR A 169 7.57 -14.80 4.72
C THR A 169 8.21 -15.07 6.07
N GLU A 170 7.79 -16.11 6.77
CA GLU A 170 8.44 -16.54 8.00
C GLU A 170 9.84 -17.08 7.68
N ASP A 171 10.83 -16.71 8.48
CA ASP A 171 12.19 -17.26 8.33
C ASP A 171 12.17 -18.79 8.50
N PRO A 172 12.76 -19.57 7.58
CA PRO A 172 12.68 -21.03 7.59
C PRO A 172 13.49 -21.68 8.72
N GLN A 173 14.33 -20.93 9.44
CA GLN A 173 15.21 -21.46 10.49
C GLN A 173 15.06 -20.76 11.84
N MET A 174 14.82 -19.44 11.85
CA MET A 174 14.68 -18.67 13.09
C MET A 174 13.32 -18.93 13.72
N THR A 175 13.30 -19.38 14.97
CA THR A 175 12.06 -19.61 15.70
C THR A 175 11.61 -18.36 16.46
N PRO A 176 10.29 -18.14 16.68
CA PRO A 176 9.82 -17.02 17.47
C PRO A 176 10.40 -17.02 18.89
N VAL A 177 10.83 -15.86 19.36
CA VAL A 177 11.51 -15.70 20.65
C VAL A 177 10.63 -14.92 21.62
N HIS A 178 10.42 -15.48 22.82
CA HIS A 178 9.82 -14.75 23.93
C HIS A 178 10.87 -13.89 24.63
N THR A 179 10.59 -12.60 24.75
CA THR A 179 11.41 -11.65 25.49
C THR A 179 10.65 -11.15 26.72
N PRO A 180 11.31 -10.47 27.68
CA PRO A 180 10.62 -9.76 28.76
C PRO A 180 9.66 -8.66 28.27
N PHE A 181 9.72 -8.31 26.98
CA PHE A 181 9.03 -7.19 26.36
C PHE A 181 8.00 -7.62 25.30
N GLY A 182 7.74 -8.94 25.20
CA GLY A 182 6.80 -9.52 24.23
C GLY A 182 7.44 -10.53 23.29
N LEU A 183 6.63 -11.06 22.37
CA LEU A 183 7.02 -12.02 21.33
C LEU A 183 7.69 -11.30 20.15
N VAL A 184 8.76 -11.92 19.63
CA VAL A 184 9.46 -11.50 18.41
C VAL A 184 9.43 -12.62 17.40
N ASN A 185 8.83 -12.38 16.23
CA ASN A 185 8.90 -13.25 15.06
C ASN A 185 10.01 -12.80 14.11
N PHE A 186 10.32 -13.62 13.10
CA PHE A 186 11.33 -13.29 12.09
C PHE A 186 10.70 -13.34 10.70
N LEU A 187 10.65 -12.19 10.03
CA LEU A 187 10.11 -12.07 8.68
C LEU A 187 11.24 -11.94 7.67
N GLN A 188 11.41 -12.98 6.85
CA GLN A 188 12.37 -13.02 5.77
C GLN A 188 11.86 -12.25 4.56
N ILE A 189 12.72 -11.36 4.07
CA ILE A 189 12.61 -10.70 2.78
C ILE A 189 12.98 -11.69 1.67
N VAL A 190 12.15 -11.77 0.63
CA VAL A 190 12.37 -12.58 -0.57
C VAL A 190 12.31 -11.68 -1.79
N GLY A 191 13.43 -11.53 -2.50
CA GLY A 191 13.49 -10.70 -3.70
C GLY A 191 12.81 -11.36 -4.90
N VAL A 192 11.93 -10.62 -5.57
CA VAL A 192 11.14 -11.11 -6.71
C VAL A 192 11.19 -10.17 -7.91
N CYS A 193 10.91 -10.72 -9.10
CA CYS A 193 10.73 -9.96 -10.33
C CYS A 193 9.38 -9.23 -10.34
N THR A 194 9.20 -8.28 -11.27
CA THR A 194 7.95 -7.51 -11.41
C THR A 194 6.75 -8.41 -11.72
N GLU A 195 6.93 -9.40 -12.59
CA GLU A 195 5.87 -10.33 -13.00
C GLU A 195 5.43 -11.23 -11.83
N GLU A 196 6.37 -11.60 -10.96
CA GLU A 196 6.10 -12.41 -9.76
C GLU A 196 5.38 -11.61 -8.68
N LEU A 197 5.75 -10.32 -8.52
CA LEU A 197 4.97 -9.39 -7.69
C LEU A 197 3.54 -9.25 -8.22
N GLN A 198 3.37 -9.07 -9.54
CA GLN A 198 2.06 -8.96 -10.16
C GLN A 198 1.22 -10.23 -9.92
N ALA A 199 1.82 -11.41 -10.06
CA ALA A 199 1.15 -12.67 -9.75
C ALA A 199 0.72 -12.76 -8.28
N ALA A 200 1.58 -12.34 -7.34
CA ALA A 200 1.23 -12.29 -5.90
C ALA A 200 0.08 -11.33 -5.60
N GLN A 201 0.04 -10.18 -6.28
CA GLN A 201 -1.04 -9.20 -6.15
C GLN A 201 -2.36 -9.72 -6.72
N GLN A 202 -2.30 -10.40 -7.86
CA GLN A 202 -3.46 -10.97 -8.55
C GLN A 202 -4.03 -12.20 -7.85
N TRP A 203 -3.18 -13.07 -7.30
CA TRP A 203 -3.59 -14.25 -6.54
C TRP A 203 -3.50 -13.97 -5.03
N ASN A 204 -2.40 -14.38 -4.41
CA ASN A 204 -2.00 -14.02 -3.06
C ASN A 204 -0.49 -14.31 -2.86
N GLY A 205 0.13 -13.68 -1.86
CA GLY A 205 1.57 -13.84 -1.62
C GLY A 205 1.97 -15.22 -1.12
N GLN A 206 1.11 -15.91 -0.36
CA GLN A 206 1.41 -17.26 0.16
C GLN A 206 1.55 -18.29 -0.96
N GLY A 207 0.62 -18.29 -1.91
CA GLY A 207 0.66 -19.11 -3.11
C GLY A 207 1.92 -18.84 -3.93
N MET A 208 2.26 -17.56 -4.12
CA MET A 208 3.47 -17.16 -4.84
C MET A 208 4.75 -17.63 -4.14
N LEU A 209 4.84 -17.50 -2.81
CA LEU A 209 5.95 -18.01 -2.01
C LEU A 209 6.12 -19.52 -2.16
N GLU A 210 5.02 -20.28 -2.21
CA GLU A 210 5.07 -21.73 -2.42
C GLU A 210 5.59 -22.10 -3.82
N LEU A 211 5.24 -21.34 -4.85
CA LEU A 211 5.82 -21.53 -6.19
C LEU A 211 7.33 -21.24 -6.20
N LEU A 212 7.77 -20.18 -5.52
CA LEU A 212 9.20 -19.86 -5.38
C LEU A 212 9.97 -20.97 -4.63
N ARG A 213 9.35 -21.62 -3.64
CA ARG A 213 9.96 -22.78 -2.95
C ARG A 213 10.22 -23.95 -3.89
N GLY A 214 9.32 -24.16 -4.85
CA GLY A 214 9.43 -25.24 -5.84
C GLY A 214 10.50 -25.01 -6.92
N VAL A 215 10.98 -23.77 -7.09
CA VAL A 215 11.97 -23.41 -8.12
C VAL A 215 13.31 -23.07 -7.47
N HIS A 216 14.27 -24.00 -7.54
CA HIS A 216 15.58 -23.90 -6.90
C HIS A 216 16.30 -22.56 -7.15
N VAL A 217 16.34 -22.10 -8.42
CA VAL A 217 17.05 -20.86 -8.78
C VAL A 217 16.34 -19.58 -8.35
N ALA A 218 15.04 -19.64 -8.05
CA ALA A 218 14.24 -18.48 -7.65
C ALA A 218 14.15 -18.30 -6.13
N GLY A 219 14.48 -19.34 -5.37
CA GLY A 219 14.44 -19.31 -3.93
C GLY A 219 14.79 -20.66 -3.31
N GLY A 220 14.15 -21.72 -3.81
CA GLY A 220 14.22 -23.05 -3.22
C GLY A 220 13.58 -23.11 -1.82
N PRO A 221 13.78 -24.20 -1.07
CA PRO A 221 13.08 -24.41 0.20
C PRO A 221 13.27 -23.32 1.25
N TRP A 222 14.40 -22.60 1.21
CA TRP A 222 14.71 -21.51 2.14
C TRP A 222 14.55 -20.12 1.51
N LEU A 223 13.99 -20.02 0.30
CA LEU A 223 13.67 -18.77 -0.38
C LEU A 223 14.86 -17.80 -0.43
N ILE A 224 16.03 -18.32 -0.81
CA ILE A 224 17.28 -17.57 -0.96
C ILE A 224 17.18 -16.67 -2.19
N THR A 225 17.39 -15.38 -2.02
CA THR A 225 17.39 -14.41 -3.12
C THR A 225 18.72 -14.47 -3.87
N ASP A 226 18.64 -14.67 -5.19
CA ASP A 226 19.76 -14.57 -6.12
C ASP A 226 19.59 -13.31 -6.98
N MET A 227 20.43 -12.29 -6.74
CA MET A 227 20.38 -11.03 -7.49
C MET A 227 20.85 -11.18 -8.95
N ARG A 228 21.44 -12.30 -9.34
CA ARG A 228 21.86 -12.60 -10.72
C ARG A 228 20.81 -13.35 -11.52
N ARG A 229 19.67 -13.70 -10.91
CA ARG A 229 18.57 -14.36 -11.61
C ARG A 229 18.02 -13.46 -12.72
N GLY A 230 18.14 -13.92 -13.97
CA GLY A 230 17.65 -13.21 -15.16
C GLY A 230 16.25 -13.62 -15.62
N GLU A 231 15.73 -14.74 -15.12
CA GLU A 231 14.47 -15.35 -15.55
C GLU A 231 13.46 -15.39 -14.39
N THR A 232 12.19 -15.14 -14.70
CA THR A 232 11.10 -15.36 -13.74
C THR A 232 10.81 -16.85 -13.60
N ILE A 233 10.08 -17.24 -12.55
CA ILE A 233 9.61 -18.63 -12.45
C ILE A 233 8.73 -19.05 -13.63
N PHE A 234 8.06 -18.10 -14.30
CA PHE A 234 7.19 -18.36 -15.44
C PHE A 234 7.98 -18.52 -16.75
N ASP A 235 9.14 -17.88 -16.86
CA ASP A 235 10.08 -18.10 -17.97
C ASP A 235 10.70 -19.51 -17.84
N ILE A 236 11.00 -19.93 -16.61
CA ILE A 236 11.59 -21.24 -16.29
C ILE A 236 10.58 -22.37 -16.50
N ASP A 237 9.36 -22.21 -15.98
CA ASP A 237 8.26 -23.15 -16.16
C ASP A 237 6.95 -22.42 -16.51
N PRO A 238 6.63 -22.33 -17.81
CA PRO A 238 5.42 -21.66 -18.28
C PRO A 238 4.10 -22.28 -17.78
N HIS A 239 4.11 -23.53 -17.28
CA HIS A 239 2.90 -24.18 -16.77
C HIS A 239 2.45 -23.59 -15.43
N LEU A 240 3.35 -22.96 -14.67
CA LEU A 240 3.03 -22.41 -13.35
C LEU A 240 1.93 -21.33 -13.42
N GLN A 241 1.88 -20.56 -14.50
CA GLN A 241 0.84 -19.54 -14.68
C GLN A 241 -0.56 -20.16 -14.81
N PRO A 242 -0.89 -20.95 -15.86
CA PRO A 242 -2.24 -21.51 -16.02
C PRO A 242 -2.58 -22.59 -14.99
N GLU A 243 -1.62 -23.43 -14.58
CA GLU A 243 -1.93 -24.59 -13.75
C GLU A 243 -1.91 -24.30 -12.26
N ARG A 244 -1.22 -23.25 -11.81
CA ARG A 244 -1.09 -22.94 -10.38
C ARG A 244 -1.67 -21.58 -10.05
N VAL A 245 -1.25 -20.52 -10.73
CA VAL A 245 -1.74 -19.16 -10.43
C VAL A 245 -3.21 -19.01 -10.84
N ASP A 246 -3.56 -19.31 -12.08
CA ASP A 246 -4.94 -19.15 -12.56
C ASP A 246 -5.90 -20.10 -11.82
N GLN A 247 -5.48 -21.35 -11.59
CA GLN A 247 -6.24 -22.31 -10.79
C GLN A 247 -6.41 -21.83 -9.34
N GLY A 248 -5.33 -21.33 -8.72
CA GLY A 248 -5.36 -20.79 -7.36
C GLY A 248 -6.32 -19.60 -7.23
N ILE A 249 -6.32 -18.69 -8.20
CA ILE A 249 -7.29 -17.58 -8.26
C ILE A 249 -8.73 -18.11 -8.37
N GLU A 250 -8.96 -19.14 -9.16
CA GLU A 250 -10.29 -19.75 -9.30
C GLU A 250 -10.76 -20.40 -7.99
N THR A 251 -9.88 -21.11 -7.27
CA THR A 251 -10.23 -21.87 -6.07
C THR A 251 -10.23 -21.05 -4.78
N GLU A 252 -9.30 -20.12 -4.61
CA GLU A 252 -9.07 -19.35 -3.38
C GLU A 252 -9.52 -17.88 -3.49
N GLY A 253 -9.68 -17.42 -4.73
CA GLY A 253 -9.97 -16.03 -5.05
C GLY A 253 -8.72 -15.16 -5.14
N SER A 254 -8.95 -13.89 -5.41
CA SER A 254 -7.95 -12.85 -5.61
C SER A 254 -7.93 -11.85 -4.46
N ASN A 255 -6.72 -11.46 -4.04
CA ASN A 255 -6.50 -10.36 -3.10
C ASN A 255 -6.61 -8.97 -3.75
N LEU A 256 -6.54 -8.89 -5.08
CA LEU A 256 -6.63 -7.61 -5.80
C LEU A 256 -8.05 -7.04 -5.72
N SER A 257 -8.24 -5.98 -4.93
CA SER A 257 -9.54 -5.32 -4.75
C SER A 257 -9.89 -4.32 -5.86
N GLY A 258 -8.90 -3.86 -6.61
CA GLY A 258 -9.08 -2.94 -7.71
C GLY A 258 -7.77 -2.50 -8.34
N VAL A 259 -7.88 -1.77 -9.45
CA VAL A 259 -6.75 -1.25 -10.23
C VAL A 259 -7.04 0.17 -10.71
N SER A 260 -5.98 0.97 -10.82
CA SER A 260 -6.00 2.21 -11.60
C SER A 260 -5.67 1.88 -13.04
N ALA A 261 -6.57 2.17 -13.98
CA ALA A 261 -6.39 1.81 -15.39
C ALA A 261 -7.15 2.75 -16.34
N LYS A 262 -6.97 2.58 -17.65
CA LYS A 262 -7.76 3.29 -18.67
C LYS A 262 -9.14 2.64 -18.83
N CYS A 263 -10.15 3.22 -18.20
CA CYS A 263 -11.54 2.77 -18.28
C CYS A 263 -12.52 3.95 -18.23
N VAL A 264 -13.67 3.79 -18.87
CA VAL A 264 -14.80 4.75 -18.80
C VAL A 264 -16.12 3.98 -18.93
N TRP A 265 -17.22 4.58 -18.51
CA TRP A 265 -18.55 4.03 -18.72
C TRP A 265 -19.51 5.10 -19.24
N ASP A 266 -20.47 4.68 -20.06
CA ASP A 266 -21.54 5.54 -20.58
C ASP A 266 -22.92 5.00 -20.18
N ASP A 267 -23.85 5.91 -19.93
CA ASP A 267 -25.27 5.61 -19.79
C ASP A 267 -25.88 5.45 -21.19
N LEU A 268 -26.36 4.25 -21.52
CA LEU A 268 -27.03 3.97 -22.79
C LEU A 268 -28.54 4.21 -22.73
N SER A 269 -29.10 4.51 -21.54
CA SER A 269 -30.54 4.70 -21.37
C SER A 269 -31.05 6.04 -21.92
N ARG A 270 -30.15 6.96 -22.26
CA ARG A 270 -30.49 8.26 -22.86
C ARG A 270 -29.92 8.35 -24.28
N PRO A 271 -30.74 8.61 -25.31
CA PRO A 271 -30.22 8.98 -26.62
C PRO A 271 -29.49 10.34 -26.53
N PRO A 272 -28.45 10.58 -27.37
CA PRO A 272 -27.68 11.82 -27.36
C PRO A 272 -28.49 13.08 -27.73
N GLU A 273 -29.77 12.96 -28.06
CA GLU A 273 -30.64 14.11 -28.41
C GLU A 273 -31.24 14.82 -27.18
N ASP A 274 -31.13 14.27 -25.97
CA ASP A 274 -31.67 14.87 -24.73
C ASP A 274 -30.64 15.73 -23.96
N GLU A 275 -29.54 16.15 -24.60
CA GLU A 275 -28.55 17.06 -23.97
C GLU A 275 -29.06 18.49 -23.78
N GLU A 276 -30.19 18.90 -24.39
CA GLU A 276 -30.76 20.23 -24.14
C GLU A 276 -31.47 20.38 -22.79
N ASP A 277 -31.84 19.29 -22.11
CA ASP A 277 -32.51 19.33 -20.79
C ASP A 277 -31.61 18.88 -19.63
N SER A 278 -30.37 18.48 -19.94
CA SER A 278 -29.33 18.36 -18.92
C SER A 278 -28.74 19.74 -18.68
N ARG A 279 -29.26 20.43 -17.66
CA ARG A 279 -28.46 21.38 -16.89
C ARG A 279 -27.36 20.63 -16.13
N SER A 280 -26.51 19.89 -16.85
CA SER A 280 -25.13 19.69 -16.45
C SER A 280 -24.46 21.04 -16.62
N ILE A 281 -23.90 21.57 -15.55
CA ILE A 281 -23.06 22.76 -15.59
C ILE A 281 -21.77 22.33 -16.28
N CYS A 282 -21.80 22.28 -17.60
CA CYS A 282 -20.62 22.27 -18.44
C CYS A 282 -20.20 23.73 -18.53
N ILE A 283 -19.18 24.13 -17.77
CA ILE A 283 -18.43 25.37 -18.06
C ILE A 283 -17.62 25.09 -19.32
N GLY A 284 -18.30 25.11 -20.47
CA GLY A 284 -17.68 25.22 -21.78
C GLY A 284 -17.30 26.67 -21.99
N SER A 285 -16.00 26.95 -21.98
CA SER A 285 -15.41 28.23 -22.34
C SER A 285 -15.58 28.51 -23.84
N GLN A 286 -16.74 29.03 -24.24
CA GLN A 286 -16.88 29.81 -25.47
C GLN A 286 -17.72 31.08 -25.23
N PRO A 287 -17.21 32.28 -25.55
CA PRO A 287 -17.94 33.52 -25.33
C PRO A 287 -19.10 33.64 -26.32
N ARG A 288 -20.34 33.65 -25.82
CA ARG A 288 -21.53 33.98 -26.60
C ARG A 288 -21.43 35.44 -27.10
N ARG A 289 -21.56 35.66 -28.41
CA ARG A 289 -21.74 37.02 -28.97
C ARG A 289 -23.11 37.55 -28.53
N LEU A 290 -23.13 38.71 -27.86
CA LEU A 290 -24.34 39.42 -27.47
C LEU A 290 -25.03 40.00 -28.72
N SER A 291 -26.37 40.00 -28.74
CA SER A 291 -27.12 40.66 -29.82
C SER A 291 -27.06 42.19 -29.67
N GLU A 292 -27.23 42.92 -30.77
CA GLU A 292 -27.22 44.40 -30.75
C GLU A 292 -28.32 44.96 -29.84
N LYS A 293 -29.42 44.23 -29.67
CA LYS A 293 -30.54 44.61 -28.82
C LYS A 293 -30.20 44.52 -27.32
N ASP A 294 -29.40 43.52 -26.94
CA ASP A 294 -28.94 43.34 -25.55
C ASP A 294 -27.90 44.41 -25.18
N THR A 295 -27.08 44.80 -26.17
CA THR A 295 -26.04 45.82 -25.98
C THR A 295 -26.65 47.21 -25.73
N GLU A 296 -27.75 47.56 -26.41
CA GLU A 296 -28.42 48.85 -26.19
C GLU A 296 -29.21 48.90 -24.87
N GLN A 297 -29.82 47.78 -24.45
CA GLN A 297 -30.50 47.73 -23.15
C GLN A 297 -29.51 47.89 -21.98
N ILE A 298 -28.31 47.30 -22.11
CA ILE A 298 -27.25 47.45 -21.10
C ILE A 298 -26.73 48.89 -21.05
N ARG A 299 -26.56 49.55 -22.20
CA ARG A 299 -26.14 50.97 -22.26
C ARG A 299 -27.16 51.91 -21.62
N GLU A 300 -28.45 51.69 -21.86
CA GLU A 300 -29.50 52.53 -21.28
C GLU A 300 -29.62 52.36 -19.75
N ALA A 301 -29.44 51.13 -19.25
CA ALA A 301 -29.43 50.84 -17.82
C ALA A 301 -28.24 51.49 -17.09
N LEU A 302 -27.04 51.43 -17.70
CA LEU A 302 -25.83 52.06 -17.14
C LEU A 302 -25.91 53.59 -17.15
N ARG A 303 -26.54 54.20 -18.17
CA ARG A 303 -26.71 55.66 -18.22
C ARG A 303 -27.66 56.17 -17.13
N LYS A 304 -28.71 55.42 -16.80
CA LYS A 304 -29.66 55.75 -15.71
C LYS A 304 -29.05 55.60 -14.31
N GLY A 305 -28.04 54.74 -14.13
CA GLY A 305 -27.38 54.50 -12.84
C GLY A 305 -26.34 55.53 -12.42
N LEU A 306 -25.83 56.35 -13.36
CA LEU A 306 -24.70 57.27 -13.13
C LEU A 306 -25.10 58.72 -12.83
N GLU A 307 -26.40 59.07 -12.85
CA GLU A 307 -26.88 60.44 -12.62
C GLU A 307 -27.22 60.78 -11.16
N PHE A 308 -27.10 59.82 -10.23
CA PHE A 308 -27.41 60.03 -8.80
C PHE A 308 -26.28 59.60 -7.87
N ASN A 309 -25.25 60.46 -7.70
CA ASN A 309 -24.65 60.74 -6.38
C ASN A 309 -23.47 61.72 -6.51
N THR A 310 -23.67 62.96 -6.06
CA THR A 310 -22.60 63.90 -5.73
C THR A 310 -22.82 64.47 -4.34
N LYS A 311 -21.74 64.54 -3.55
CA LYS A 311 -21.53 65.10 -2.19
C LYS A 311 -21.66 64.09 -1.04
N ALA A 312 -20.85 64.11 0.02
CA ALA A 312 -19.60 64.80 0.36
C ALA A 312 -19.07 64.14 1.68
N ALA A 313 -17.82 64.45 2.01
CA ALA A 313 -16.95 63.87 3.04
C ALA A 313 -17.27 64.20 4.53
N LEU A 314 -16.56 63.51 5.45
CA LEU A 314 -15.88 63.95 6.71
C LEU A 314 -16.00 62.90 7.87
N PRO A 315 -15.26 62.98 9.01
CA PRO A 315 -13.82 62.69 9.25
C PRO A 315 -13.57 61.71 10.46
N PRO A 316 -12.31 61.40 10.89
CA PRO A 316 -12.01 60.36 11.90
C PRO A 316 -11.59 60.92 13.29
N ILE A 317 -11.80 60.19 14.40
CA ILE A 317 -11.17 60.37 15.75
C ILE A 317 -11.52 59.11 16.60
N ASN A 318 -10.56 58.27 17.02
CA ASN A 318 -9.66 58.28 18.19
C ASN A 318 -10.27 57.79 19.52
N SER A 319 -9.52 56.92 20.19
CA SER A 319 -9.90 56.05 21.31
C SER A 319 -9.43 56.57 22.68
N GLN A 320 -10.28 56.48 23.72
CA GLN A 320 -9.86 56.44 25.12
C GLN A 320 -10.77 55.55 26.02
N ARG A 321 -10.05 54.71 26.78
CA ARG A 321 -10.25 53.67 27.81
C ARG A 321 -11.47 53.62 28.78
N GLN A 322 -11.59 52.37 29.32
CA GLN A 322 -12.17 51.83 30.58
C GLN A 322 -13.52 51.12 30.38
N GLY A 323 -13.80 49.88 30.84
CA GLY A 323 -13.12 48.84 31.60
C GLY A 323 -14.14 47.70 31.88
N HIS A 324 -13.66 46.56 32.40
CA HIS A 324 -14.39 45.38 32.94
C HIS A 324 -14.73 44.15 32.07
N ASP A 325 -14.09 43.05 32.49
CA ASP A 325 -14.57 41.68 32.74
C ASP A 325 -14.73 40.59 31.65
N ARG A 326 -13.85 39.58 31.85
CA ARG A 326 -13.91 38.12 31.62
C ARG A 326 -13.74 37.55 30.20
N PRO A 327 -12.87 36.52 30.04
CA PRO A 327 -12.45 36.06 28.73
C PRO A 327 -13.35 34.91 28.23
N GLN A 328 -14.05 35.14 27.13
CA GLN A 328 -14.53 34.06 26.25
C GLN A 328 -13.65 34.02 25.00
N SER A 329 -13.23 32.79 24.70
CA SER A 329 -12.36 32.37 23.61
C SER A 329 -12.66 33.08 22.29
N ARG A 330 -11.68 33.83 21.78
CA ARG A 330 -11.71 34.49 20.48
C ARG A 330 -11.29 33.52 19.39
N LYS A 331 -12.26 33.25 18.52
CA LYS A 331 -12.12 32.98 17.10
C LYS A 331 -11.80 34.32 16.41
N ASP A 332 -10.77 34.38 15.58
CA ASP A 332 -10.60 35.28 14.42
C ASP A 332 -9.26 34.93 13.74
N SER A 333 -9.27 34.38 12.53
CA SER A 333 -9.36 35.09 11.24
C SER A 333 -7.97 35.44 10.71
N LEU A 334 -7.62 34.93 9.53
CA LEU A 334 -7.22 35.73 8.36
C LEU A 334 -7.07 34.84 7.13
N GLU A 335 -7.96 35.10 6.18
CA GLU A 335 -7.98 34.60 4.82
C GLU A 335 -6.80 35.16 4.02
N SER A 336 -6.31 34.37 3.06
CA SER A 336 -5.72 34.90 1.83
C SER A 336 -6.12 34.03 0.66
N GLU A 337 -6.48 34.74 -0.40
CA GLU A 337 -7.28 34.37 -1.55
C GLU A 337 -6.62 33.36 -2.49
N SER A 338 -7.40 32.37 -2.96
CA SER A 338 -7.54 32.13 -4.40
C SER A 338 -8.86 31.38 -4.66
N SER A 339 -9.86 32.15 -5.05
CA SER A 339 -11.22 31.70 -5.28
C SER A 339 -11.33 30.92 -6.59
N ALA A 340 -11.18 29.60 -6.52
CA ALA A 340 -11.90 28.69 -7.41
C ALA A 340 -13.12 28.19 -6.63
N ALA A 341 -14.33 28.52 -7.11
CA ALA A 341 -15.57 28.20 -6.42
C ALA A 341 -15.71 26.67 -6.22
N ILE A 342 -15.47 26.21 -4.99
CA ILE A 342 -15.81 24.86 -4.54
C ILE A 342 -17.34 24.82 -4.46
N VAL A 343 -17.97 24.08 -5.37
CA VAL A 343 -19.37 23.68 -5.23
C VAL A 343 -19.43 22.70 -4.05
N PRO A 344 -20.30 22.91 -3.04
CA PRO A 344 -20.42 21.98 -1.93
C PRO A 344 -20.83 20.59 -2.45
N HIS A 345 -20.13 19.54 -2.00
CA HIS A 345 -20.38 18.13 -2.30
C HIS A 345 -21.75 17.58 -1.78
N GLU A 346 -22.68 18.45 -1.40
CA GLU A 346 -23.98 18.07 -0.86
C GLU A 346 -25.01 17.95 -1.99
N LEU A 347 -25.45 16.70 -2.25
CA LEU A 347 -26.55 16.25 -3.14
C LEU A 347 -26.19 15.83 -4.57
N VAL A 348 -25.11 15.07 -4.79
CA VAL A 348 -25.10 14.16 -5.95
C VAL A 348 -26.07 13.00 -5.63
N ARG A 349 -27.23 12.96 -6.28
CA ARG A 349 -28.17 11.84 -6.11
C ARG A 349 -27.66 10.61 -6.86
N THR A 350 -27.79 9.43 -6.24
CA THR A 350 -27.58 8.16 -6.92
C THR A 350 -28.62 7.98 -8.02
N ARG A 351 -28.17 7.71 -9.24
CA ARG A 351 -29.00 7.44 -10.41
C ARG A 351 -29.07 5.94 -10.65
N GLN A 352 -30.26 5.41 -10.86
CA GLN A 352 -30.44 4.06 -11.36
C GLN A 352 -30.40 4.09 -12.89
N LEU A 353 -29.64 3.18 -13.48
CA LEU A 353 -29.42 3.13 -14.92
C LEU A 353 -30.07 1.89 -15.50
N GLU A 354 -30.72 2.04 -16.64
CA GLU A 354 -31.35 0.91 -17.32
C GLU A 354 -30.34 0.14 -18.16
N SER A 355 -29.37 0.84 -18.77
CA SER A 355 -28.35 0.27 -19.64
C SER A 355 -27.02 0.99 -19.55
N VAL A 356 -25.92 0.24 -19.65
CA VAL A 356 -24.55 0.75 -19.45
C VAL A 356 -23.60 0.20 -20.51
N HIS A 357 -22.72 1.05 -21.01
CA HIS A 357 -21.57 0.66 -21.83
C HIS A 357 -20.28 0.83 -21.03
N LEU A 358 -19.62 -0.28 -20.68
CA LEU A 358 -18.29 -0.27 -20.09
C LEU A 358 -17.22 -0.32 -21.18
N LYS A 359 -16.23 0.55 -21.09
CA LYS A 359 -15.11 0.65 -22.03
C LYS A 359 -13.80 0.52 -21.29
N PHE A 360 -12.95 -0.37 -21.77
CA PHE A 360 -11.64 -0.68 -21.21
C PHE A 360 -10.58 -0.60 -22.29
N ASN A 361 -9.36 -0.24 -21.94
CA ASN A 361 -8.24 -0.51 -22.84
C ASN A 361 -7.85 -2.00 -22.83
N GLN A 362 -6.88 -2.38 -23.65
CA GLN A 362 -6.45 -3.78 -23.72
C GLN A 362 -5.98 -4.30 -22.35
N GLU A 363 -5.13 -3.54 -21.65
CA GLU A 363 -4.57 -3.91 -20.36
C GLU A 363 -5.66 -4.14 -19.30
N SER A 364 -6.51 -3.15 -19.05
CA SER A 364 -7.63 -3.30 -18.10
C SER A 364 -8.64 -4.37 -18.53
N GLY A 365 -8.87 -4.54 -19.82
CA GLY A 365 -9.75 -5.58 -20.36
C GLY A 365 -9.27 -7.00 -20.03
N THR A 366 -7.95 -7.23 -19.97
CA THR A 366 -7.40 -8.55 -19.59
C THR A 366 -7.64 -8.93 -18.14
N LEU A 367 -8.00 -7.98 -17.27
CA LEU A 367 -8.32 -8.23 -15.85
C LEU A 367 -9.78 -8.60 -15.61
N LEU A 368 -10.65 -8.54 -16.63
CA LEU A 368 -12.06 -8.94 -16.49
C LEU A 368 -12.24 -10.38 -15.99
N PRO A 369 -11.51 -11.40 -16.50
CA PRO A 369 -11.55 -12.75 -15.94
C PRO A 369 -11.22 -12.80 -14.44
N LEU A 370 -10.19 -12.07 -13.98
CA LEU A 370 -9.83 -11.99 -12.57
C LEU A 370 -10.93 -11.33 -11.73
N CYS A 371 -11.47 -10.20 -12.21
CA CYS A 371 -12.60 -9.51 -11.58
C CYS A 371 -13.78 -10.48 -11.38
N LEU A 372 -14.17 -11.22 -12.42
CA LEU A 372 -15.33 -12.10 -12.35
C LEU A 372 -15.05 -13.37 -11.55
N ARG A 373 -13.99 -14.11 -11.90
CA ARG A 373 -13.70 -15.44 -11.33
C ARG A 373 -12.98 -15.36 -9.99
N GLY A 374 -12.02 -14.46 -9.84
CA GLY A 374 -11.23 -14.30 -8.62
C GLY A 374 -11.90 -13.47 -7.54
N ARG A 375 -12.88 -12.62 -7.89
CA ARG A 375 -13.52 -11.71 -6.91
C ARG A 375 -15.02 -11.94 -6.79
N LEU A 376 -15.78 -11.73 -7.87
CA LEU A 376 -17.25 -11.79 -7.77
C LEU A 376 -17.76 -13.18 -7.40
N LEU A 377 -17.21 -14.25 -7.98
CA LEU A 377 -17.57 -15.63 -7.61
C LEU A 377 -17.24 -15.97 -6.15
N HIS A 378 -16.28 -15.25 -5.56
CA HIS A 378 -15.87 -15.37 -4.16
C HIS A 378 -16.61 -14.41 -3.22
N GLY A 379 -17.69 -13.78 -3.69
CA GLY A 379 -18.49 -12.88 -2.87
C GLY A 379 -17.84 -11.52 -2.61
N ARG A 380 -16.84 -11.13 -3.39
CA ARG A 380 -16.04 -9.89 -3.21
C ARG A 380 -16.43 -8.83 -4.25
N HIS A 381 -15.90 -7.62 -4.11
CA HIS A 381 -16.04 -6.54 -5.11
C HIS A 381 -14.74 -6.36 -5.92
N PHE A 382 -14.80 -5.69 -7.06
CA PHE A 382 -13.60 -5.25 -7.78
C PHE A 382 -13.79 -3.88 -8.41
N THR A 383 -12.83 -2.96 -8.25
CA THR A 383 -12.95 -1.58 -8.74
C THR A 383 -11.89 -1.26 -9.79
N TYR A 384 -12.34 -0.79 -10.96
CA TYR A 384 -11.48 -0.06 -11.90
C TYR A 384 -11.62 1.43 -11.63
N LYS A 385 -10.51 2.12 -11.40
CA LYS A 385 -10.46 3.58 -11.27
C LYS A 385 -9.74 4.16 -12.48
N SER A 386 -10.34 5.16 -13.13
CA SER A 386 -9.71 5.83 -14.26
C SER A 386 -8.43 6.54 -13.82
N ILE A 387 -7.37 6.44 -14.63
CA ILE A 387 -6.16 7.24 -14.45
C ILE A 387 -6.29 8.67 -14.99
N ASN A 388 -7.26 8.91 -15.89
CA ASN A 388 -7.41 10.17 -16.62
C ASN A 388 -8.57 11.04 -16.09
N GLY A 389 -9.25 10.63 -15.01
CA GLY A 389 -10.36 11.38 -14.43
C GLY A 389 -10.98 10.71 -13.21
N ASP A 390 -12.14 11.21 -12.79
CA ASP A 390 -12.83 10.78 -11.56
C ASP A 390 -13.71 9.53 -11.76
N THR A 391 -13.73 8.97 -12.97
CA THR A 391 -14.54 7.79 -13.30
C THR A 391 -14.08 6.56 -12.52
N ALA A 392 -15.04 5.84 -11.96
CA ALA A 392 -14.81 4.54 -11.33
C ALA A 392 -15.92 3.55 -11.70
N ILE A 393 -15.54 2.28 -11.90
CA ILE A 393 -16.44 1.17 -12.21
C ILE A 393 -16.19 0.09 -11.16
N THR A 394 -17.14 -0.10 -10.24
CA THR A 394 -17.08 -1.15 -9.24
C THR A 394 -18.05 -2.28 -9.59
N PHE A 395 -17.50 -3.47 -9.80
CA PHE A 395 -18.29 -4.69 -9.88
C PHE A 395 -18.56 -5.20 -8.46
N VAL A 396 -19.81 -5.51 -8.16
CA VAL A 396 -20.23 -6.02 -6.84
C VAL A 396 -20.95 -7.35 -6.99
N SER A 397 -20.63 -8.29 -6.11
CA SER A 397 -21.35 -9.56 -6.00
C SER A 397 -22.63 -9.41 -5.17
N THR A 398 -23.44 -10.47 -5.11
CA THR A 398 -24.71 -10.46 -4.34
C THR A 398 -24.51 -10.22 -2.84
N GLY A 399 -23.41 -10.72 -2.26
CA GLY A 399 -23.12 -10.68 -0.82
C GLY A 399 -22.37 -9.44 -0.31
N VAL A 400 -22.08 -8.45 -1.15
CA VAL A 400 -21.36 -7.23 -0.72
C VAL A 400 -22.34 -6.26 -0.06
N GLU A 401 -22.08 -5.92 1.20
CA GLU A 401 -22.84 -4.92 1.96
C GLU A 401 -22.46 -3.49 1.57
N GLY A 402 -23.36 -2.53 1.79
CA GLY A 402 -23.12 -1.10 1.54
C GLY A 402 -23.11 -0.68 0.06
N ALA A 403 -23.34 -1.62 -0.86
CA ALA A 403 -23.54 -1.31 -2.28
C ALA A 403 -24.86 -0.58 -2.52
N PHE A 404 -24.85 0.44 -3.39
CA PHE A 404 -26.04 1.16 -3.83
C PHE A 404 -26.64 0.59 -5.13
N ALA A 405 -25.94 -0.33 -5.80
CA ALA A 405 -26.54 -1.22 -6.80
C ALA A 405 -27.23 -2.41 -6.12
N THR A 406 -28.48 -2.69 -6.47
CA THR A 406 -29.28 -3.78 -5.90
C THR A 406 -29.57 -4.86 -6.94
N GLU A 407 -30.22 -5.96 -6.56
CA GLU A 407 -30.59 -7.01 -7.53
C GLU A 407 -31.69 -6.51 -8.48
N GLU A 408 -32.58 -5.65 -8.00
CA GLU A 408 -33.63 -4.99 -8.78
C GLU A 408 -33.07 -3.88 -9.68
N HIS A 409 -32.03 -3.17 -9.20
CA HIS A 409 -31.38 -2.07 -9.92
C HIS A 409 -29.87 -2.34 -10.01
N PRO A 410 -29.46 -3.24 -10.93
CA PRO A 410 -28.09 -3.75 -10.98
C PRO A 410 -27.07 -2.71 -11.48
N TYR A 411 -27.53 -1.64 -12.12
CA TYR A 411 -26.66 -0.55 -12.56
C TYR A 411 -27.08 0.73 -11.84
N ALA A 412 -26.17 1.29 -11.06
CA ALA A 412 -26.41 2.53 -10.35
C ALA A 412 -25.14 3.38 -10.33
N ALA A 413 -25.27 4.69 -10.42
CA ALA A 413 -24.13 5.60 -10.42
C ALA A 413 -24.33 6.75 -9.43
N HIS A 414 -23.29 7.04 -8.65
CA HIS A 414 -23.20 8.21 -7.79
C HIS A 414 -22.14 9.16 -8.35
N GLY A 415 -22.58 10.16 -9.12
CA GLY A 415 -21.69 10.99 -9.91
C GLY A 415 -20.97 10.17 -11.00
N PRO A 416 -19.63 10.25 -11.11
CA PRO A 416 -18.84 9.47 -12.07
C PRO A 416 -18.53 8.03 -11.60
N TRP A 417 -18.94 7.65 -10.38
CA TRP A 417 -18.73 6.32 -9.83
C TRP A 417 -19.93 5.41 -10.09
N LEU A 418 -19.73 4.41 -10.94
CA LEU A 418 -20.69 3.36 -11.28
C LEU A 418 -20.49 2.12 -10.40
N GLN A 419 -21.58 1.55 -9.90
CA GLN A 419 -21.66 0.19 -9.39
C GLN A 419 -22.46 -0.69 -10.33
N THR A 420 -21.92 -1.87 -10.61
CA THR A 420 -22.56 -2.91 -11.41
C THR A 420 -22.69 -4.19 -10.59
N LYS A 421 -23.93 -4.59 -10.28
CA LYS A 421 -24.23 -5.82 -9.55
C LYS A 421 -24.52 -6.93 -10.55
N LEU A 422 -23.68 -7.96 -10.55
CA LEU A 422 -23.83 -9.09 -11.47
C LEU A 422 -24.43 -10.30 -10.72
N PRO A 423 -25.47 -10.95 -11.27
CA PRO A 423 -26.01 -12.19 -10.72
C PRO A 423 -25.00 -13.32 -10.86
N LYS A 424 -25.00 -14.23 -9.88
CA LYS A 424 -24.04 -15.32 -9.75
C LYS A 424 -24.01 -16.27 -10.96
N GLU A 425 -25.14 -16.44 -11.64
CA GLU A 425 -25.28 -17.33 -12.80
C GLU A 425 -24.71 -16.70 -14.09
N TYR A 426 -24.34 -15.42 -14.08
CA TYR A 426 -23.97 -14.64 -15.27
C TYR A 426 -24.92 -14.87 -16.47
N SER A 427 -26.18 -15.13 -16.16
CA SER A 427 -27.27 -15.37 -17.12
C SER A 427 -28.22 -14.19 -17.02
N TRP A 428 -28.44 -13.52 -18.15
CA TRP A 428 -29.33 -12.36 -18.24
C TRP A 428 -30.27 -12.54 -19.42
N PRO A 429 -31.60 -12.60 -19.20
CA PRO A 429 -32.56 -12.68 -20.29
C PRO A 429 -32.61 -11.41 -21.16
N GLU A 430 -32.30 -10.24 -20.59
CA GLU A 430 -32.33 -8.94 -21.27
C GLU A 430 -31.02 -8.18 -21.05
N LYS A 431 -30.05 -8.32 -21.97
CA LYS A 431 -28.74 -7.66 -21.82
C LYS A 431 -28.80 -6.18 -22.17
N LYS A 432 -28.75 -5.34 -21.14
CA LYS A 432 -28.53 -3.90 -21.22
C LYS A 432 -27.10 -3.47 -20.82
N LEU A 433 -26.18 -4.45 -20.74
CA LEU A 433 -24.75 -4.23 -20.49
C LEU A 433 -23.95 -4.48 -21.78
N LYS A 434 -23.23 -3.47 -22.23
CA LYS A 434 -22.25 -3.57 -23.32
C LYS A 434 -20.84 -3.43 -22.75
N ILE A 435 -19.92 -4.28 -23.19
CA ILE A 435 -18.49 -4.15 -22.84
C ILE A 435 -17.72 -4.00 -24.15
N SER A 436 -16.75 -3.08 -24.19
CA SER A 436 -15.86 -2.93 -25.34
C SER A 436 -14.43 -2.72 -24.89
N VAL A 437 -13.50 -3.42 -25.56
CA VAL A 437 -12.06 -3.19 -25.44
C VAL A 437 -11.66 -2.27 -26.59
N LEU A 438 -11.12 -1.10 -26.28
CA LEU A 438 -10.83 -0.02 -27.22
C LEU A 438 -9.34 0.37 -27.20
N PRO A 439 -8.82 1.00 -28.27
CA PRO A 439 -7.45 1.53 -28.27
C PRO A 439 -7.25 2.65 -27.23
N ASP A 440 -6.03 2.76 -26.72
CA ASP A 440 -5.62 3.75 -25.72
C ASP A 440 -5.97 5.20 -26.09
N SER A 441 -5.92 5.55 -27.38
CA SER A 441 -6.22 6.89 -27.88
C SER A 441 -7.64 7.39 -27.54
N VAL A 442 -8.58 6.47 -27.28
CA VAL A 442 -9.95 6.80 -26.85
C VAL A 442 -9.96 7.39 -25.44
N PHE A 443 -9.04 6.97 -24.57
CA PHE A 443 -8.97 7.36 -23.16
C PHE A 443 -8.06 8.58 -22.94
N ASP A 444 -7.12 8.84 -23.84
CA ASP A 444 -6.14 9.93 -23.73
C ASP A 444 -6.70 11.30 -24.17
N SER A 445 -7.93 11.33 -24.70
CA SER A 445 -8.60 12.57 -25.08
C SER A 445 -9.23 13.24 -23.84
N PRO A 446 -8.97 14.54 -23.58
CA PRO A 446 -9.44 15.25 -22.37
C PRO A 446 -10.95 15.59 -22.38
N LEU A 447 -11.75 14.84 -23.14
CA LEU A 447 -13.19 15.10 -23.36
C LEU A 447 -14.12 14.10 -22.66
N HIS A 448 -13.61 13.28 -21.72
CA HIS A 448 -14.41 12.31 -20.97
C HIS A 448 -14.42 12.58 -19.47
#